data_AF-A0A0R3LRV6-F1
#
_entry.id   AF-A0A0R3LRV6-F1
#
_cell.length_a   1.000
_cell.length_b   1.000
_cell.length_c   1.000
_cell.angle_alpha   90.00
_cell.angle_beta   90.00
_cell.angle_gamma   90.00
#
_symmetry.space_group_name_H-M   'P 1'
#
loop_
_entity.id
_entity.type
_entity.pdbx_description
1 polymer ?
#
loop_
_entity_poly.entity_id
_entity_poly.type
_entity_poly.pdbx_seq_one_letter_code
_entity_poly.pdbx_strand_id
1 'polypeptide(L)'
;MFNLQRKSLVQNAIAQAAAIDRSQAVIEFKLDGTIVTANRNFLDAVGYSLDEIRGKHHRIFVDPAERESAAYREFWARLNRGEFQATQYKRFGKGGREIWIQASYNPIIDAGGRPTGVIKFATDITAQKIRSMEEAGKIAAIARAQAVIEFNMDGTIVTANDNFLRAMGYTLAEIQGKHHSMFVVPADRDSAAYREFWARLNRGDYQAAEYKRLAKGAREIWILATYNPILNEAGKPFKVVKFATDVTAQKLKAADNDGQIEAIRKSQAVIEFNMDGTVRAANQNFLGAMGYTLSEVQGKHHGMFVEPAERNAPAYREFWEKLNRGQYQAAEYKRIAKGGREIWIQASYNPILDLNGKPFKVVKYATDVTMQAVMRRKAENARGLIEQVAAGSEEMSASIREISSTMSKSKANAAGATERVDAADQQAQRLNVAAQAMSGIVELIGNITGQINLLALNATIESARAGEAGRGFAVVASEVKNLANQAKHATDTISKEIESLNGVAGDVAGSLTAIKAAIADVNEFIASTAAAVEEQSIVTQDMSNNMQRASAELS
;
A
#
# COMPACT_ATOMS: atom_id res chain seq x y z
N MET A 1 36.81 -108.47 24.24
CA MET A 1 36.15 -107.51 23.31
C MET A 1 35.24 -106.49 24.01
N PHE A 2 34.39 -106.88 24.96
CA PHE A 2 33.43 -105.97 25.65
C PHE A 2 34.06 -104.72 26.32
N ASN A 3 35.29 -104.82 26.85
CA ASN A 3 35.94 -103.72 27.57
C ASN A 3 36.57 -102.64 26.65
N LEU A 4 36.88 -102.99 25.39
CA LEU A 4 37.43 -102.06 24.39
C LEU A 4 36.34 -101.19 23.76
N GLN A 5 35.16 -101.78 23.46
CA GLN A 5 34.01 -101.03 22.96
C GLN A 5 33.47 -100.02 23.98
N ARG A 6 33.45 -100.39 25.28
CA ARG A 6 33.01 -99.47 26.35
C ARG A 6 33.97 -98.29 26.54
N LYS A 7 35.29 -98.50 26.42
CA LYS A 7 36.28 -97.41 26.45
C LYS A 7 36.15 -96.45 25.26
N SER A 8 35.92 -96.99 24.06
CA SER A 8 35.71 -96.17 22.85
C SER A 8 34.45 -95.29 22.94
N LEU A 9 33.34 -95.82 23.47
CA LEU A 9 32.10 -95.06 23.66
C LEU A 9 32.27 -93.90 24.67
N VAL A 10 32.97 -94.16 25.78
CA VAL A 10 33.25 -93.11 26.78
C VAL A 10 34.18 -92.04 26.20
N GLN A 11 35.22 -92.44 25.46
CA GLN A 11 36.11 -91.48 24.78
C GLN A 11 35.37 -90.61 23.76
N ASN A 12 34.45 -91.19 22.99
CA ASN A 12 33.63 -90.43 22.05
C ASN A 12 32.68 -89.45 22.76
N ALA A 13 32.05 -89.85 23.87
CA ALA A 13 31.19 -88.97 24.66
C ALA A 13 31.98 -87.80 25.28
N ILE A 14 33.19 -88.05 25.78
CA ILE A 14 34.10 -87.00 26.28
C ILE A 14 34.50 -86.05 25.14
N ALA A 15 34.82 -86.57 23.96
CA ALA A 15 35.18 -85.74 22.80
C ALA A 15 34.01 -84.86 22.33
N GLN A 16 32.78 -85.39 22.32
CA GLN A 16 31.56 -84.63 22.02
C GLN A 16 31.28 -83.56 23.07
N ALA A 17 31.38 -83.89 24.36
CA ALA A 17 31.24 -82.92 25.45
C ALA A 17 32.28 -81.79 25.35
N ALA A 18 33.54 -82.11 25.04
CA ALA A 18 34.58 -81.11 24.81
C ALA A 18 34.31 -80.24 23.56
N ALA A 19 33.68 -80.79 22.52
CA ALA A 19 33.28 -80.00 21.35
C ALA A 19 32.15 -79.01 21.67
N ILE A 20 31.17 -79.43 22.47
CA ILE A 20 30.09 -78.55 22.97
C ILE A 20 30.68 -77.48 23.89
N ASP A 21 31.57 -77.86 24.81
CA ASP A 21 32.22 -76.95 25.75
C ASP A 21 32.98 -75.82 25.04
N ARG A 22 33.68 -76.14 23.94
CA ARG A 22 34.39 -75.14 23.13
C ARG A 22 33.48 -74.19 22.36
N SER A 23 32.27 -74.62 22.00
CA SER A 23 31.40 -73.88 21.07
C SER A 23 30.24 -73.15 21.74
N GLN A 24 29.82 -73.57 22.94
CA GLN A 24 28.67 -73.00 23.64
C GLN A 24 29.04 -72.53 25.05
N ALA A 25 28.24 -71.60 25.58
CA ALA A 25 28.30 -71.26 26.99
C ALA A 25 27.63 -72.38 27.81
N VAL A 26 28.39 -72.99 28.71
CA VAL A 26 27.96 -74.12 29.54
C VAL A 26 28.06 -73.77 31.01
N ILE A 27 27.01 -74.07 31.78
CA ILE A 27 27.01 -73.96 33.24
C ILE A 27 26.19 -75.09 33.85
N GLU A 28 26.69 -75.65 34.95
CA GLU A 28 26.07 -76.75 35.67
C GLU A 28 25.59 -76.30 37.05
N PHE A 29 24.45 -76.85 37.45
CA PHE A 29 23.82 -76.58 38.73
C PHE A 29 23.48 -77.89 39.45
N LYS A 30 23.46 -77.84 40.77
CA LYS A 30 22.71 -78.81 41.60
C LYS A 30 21.20 -78.61 41.38
N LEU A 31 20.39 -79.58 41.82
CA LEU A 31 18.92 -79.53 41.72
C LEU A 31 18.28 -78.35 42.49
N ASP A 32 18.97 -77.78 43.46
CA ASP A 32 18.54 -76.56 44.17
C ASP A 32 18.92 -75.26 43.43
N GLY A 33 19.56 -75.36 42.25
CA GLY A 33 20.02 -74.23 41.47
C GLY A 33 21.37 -73.65 41.89
N THR A 34 22.10 -74.31 42.80
CA THR A 34 23.47 -73.93 43.18
C THR A 34 24.46 -74.25 42.06
N ILE A 35 25.29 -73.28 41.68
CA ILE A 35 26.27 -73.36 40.60
C ILE A 35 27.43 -74.29 40.99
N VAL A 36 27.68 -75.30 40.17
CA VAL A 36 28.76 -76.29 40.35
C VAL A 36 30.00 -75.86 39.57
N THR A 37 29.83 -75.62 38.27
CA THR A 37 30.91 -75.20 37.37
C THR A 37 30.34 -74.44 36.18
N ALA A 38 31.17 -73.66 35.51
CA ALA A 38 30.84 -72.99 34.26
C ALA A 38 32.08 -72.91 33.38
N ASN A 39 31.89 -72.99 32.07
CA ASN A 39 32.99 -72.90 31.13
C ASN A 39 33.33 -71.45 30.80
N ARG A 40 34.46 -71.26 30.11
CA ARG A 40 34.95 -69.93 29.74
C ARG A 40 33.94 -69.13 28.91
N ASN A 41 33.27 -69.77 27.95
CA ASN A 41 32.25 -69.12 27.12
C ASN A 41 31.10 -68.53 27.95
N PHE A 42 30.64 -69.25 28.98
CA PHE A 42 29.62 -68.73 29.90
C PHE A 42 30.14 -67.58 30.74
N LEU A 43 31.33 -67.76 31.35
CA LEU A 43 31.96 -66.75 32.21
C LEU A 43 32.22 -65.44 31.47
N ASP A 44 32.76 -65.51 30.24
CA ASP A 44 32.99 -64.36 29.37
C ASP A 44 31.66 -63.67 29.01
N ALA A 45 30.61 -64.44 28.68
CA ALA A 45 29.29 -63.90 28.35
C ALA A 45 28.64 -63.16 29.53
N VAL A 46 28.76 -63.65 30.77
CA VAL A 46 28.19 -63.01 31.97
C VAL A 46 29.15 -62.01 32.66
N GLY A 47 30.44 -62.04 32.33
CA GLY A 47 31.47 -61.18 32.90
C GLY A 47 31.89 -61.48 34.34
N TYR A 48 31.63 -62.69 34.84
CA TYR A 48 32.07 -63.15 36.17
C TYR A 48 33.20 -64.16 36.03
N SER A 49 34.08 -64.26 37.03
CA SER A 49 34.97 -65.43 37.16
C SER A 49 34.23 -66.62 37.80
N LEU A 50 34.77 -67.83 37.65
CA LEU A 50 34.16 -69.02 38.26
C LEU A 50 34.10 -68.91 39.78
N ASP A 51 35.15 -68.40 40.42
CA ASP A 51 35.23 -68.25 41.87
C ASP A 51 34.19 -67.27 42.42
N GLU A 52 33.75 -66.30 41.61
CA GLU A 52 32.71 -65.34 42.01
C GLU A 52 31.30 -65.95 42.04
N ILE A 53 31.07 -67.01 41.25
CA ILE A 53 29.73 -67.58 41.04
C ILE A 53 29.58 -69.01 41.57
N ARG A 54 30.66 -69.78 41.70
CA ARG A 54 30.62 -71.16 42.19
C ARG A 54 30.07 -71.19 43.63
N GLY A 55 29.15 -72.11 43.89
CA GLY A 55 28.45 -72.20 45.17
C GLY A 55 27.35 -71.16 45.38
N LYS A 56 27.18 -70.18 44.48
CA LYS A 56 26.03 -69.28 44.50
C LYS A 56 24.86 -69.88 43.75
N HIS A 57 23.65 -69.40 44.04
CA HIS A 57 22.44 -69.85 43.36
C HIS A 57 22.25 -69.10 42.03
N HIS A 58 21.78 -69.80 40.99
CA HIS A 58 21.41 -69.27 39.67
C HIS A 58 20.66 -67.92 39.67
N ARG A 59 19.91 -67.60 40.73
CA ARG A 59 19.14 -66.35 40.89
C ARG A 59 20.00 -65.09 40.75
N ILE A 60 21.31 -65.17 40.94
CA ILE A 60 22.24 -64.04 40.72
C ILE A 60 22.17 -63.50 39.28
N PHE A 61 21.82 -64.34 38.30
CA PHE A 61 21.70 -63.95 36.88
C PHE A 61 20.29 -63.51 36.50
N VAL A 62 19.32 -63.57 37.41
CA VAL A 62 17.89 -63.38 37.13
C VAL A 62 17.47 -61.98 37.57
N ASP A 63 16.49 -61.40 36.87
CA ASP A 63 15.90 -60.11 37.24
C ASP A 63 15.42 -60.15 38.70
N PRO A 64 15.77 -59.18 39.55
CA PRO A 64 15.29 -59.13 40.93
C PRO A 64 13.79 -59.33 41.10
N ALA A 65 12.96 -58.83 40.16
CA ALA A 65 11.51 -59.00 40.19
C ALA A 65 11.05 -60.43 39.81
N GLU A 66 11.84 -61.15 39.01
CA GLU A 66 11.52 -62.52 38.57
C GLU A 66 11.93 -63.58 39.62
N ARG A 67 12.96 -63.31 40.44
CA ARG A 67 13.56 -64.27 41.38
C ARG A 67 12.57 -64.92 42.35
N GLU A 68 11.57 -64.17 42.79
CA GLU A 68 10.58 -64.62 43.77
C GLU A 68 9.22 -64.97 43.13
N SER A 69 9.16 -64.98 41.80
CA SER A 69 7.93 -65.28 41.06
C SER A 69 7.56 -66.77 41.18
N ALA A 70 6.25 -67.05 41.09
CA ALA A 70 5.76 -68.44 41.01
C ALA A 70 6.31 -69.17 39.78
N ALA A 71 6.47 -68.46 38.65
CA ALA A 71 7.05 -68.99 37.43
C ALA A 71 8.51 -69.44 37.62
N TYR A 72 9.33 -68.69 38.36
CA TYR A 72 10.71 -69.07 38.64
C TYR A 72 10.82 -70.28 39.58
N ARG A 73 9.90 -70.41 40.55
CA ARG A 73 9.81 -71.63 41.39
C ARG A 73 9.40 -72.85 40.58
N GLU A 74 8.37 -72.73 39.75
CA GLU A 74 7.92 -73.83 38.89
C GLU A 74 8.98 -74.22 37.86
N PHE A 75 9.75 -73.25 37.34
CA PHE A 75 10.88 -73.52 36.44
C PHE A 75 11.88 -74.53 37.05
N TRP A 76 12.29 -74.34 38.30
CA TRP A 76 13.17 -75.29 38.99
C TRP A 76 12.45 -76.59 39.36
N ALA A 77 11.17 -76.53 39.74
CA ALA A 77 10.38 -77.72 40.02
C ALA A 77 10.29 -78.65 38.80
N ARG A 78 10.11 -78.10 37.60
CA ARG A 78 10.10 -78.84 36.32
C ARG A 78 11.44 -79.51 36.03
N LEU A 79 12.54 -78.79 36.18
CA LEU A 79 13.89 -79.34 36.01
C LEU A 79 14.13 -80.50 36.98
N ASN A 80 13.65 -80.38 38.22
CA ASN A 80 13.78 -81.42 39.24
C ASN A 80 12.89 -82.65 39.00
N ARG A 81 11.88 -82.54 38.11
CA ARG A 81 11.10 -83.68 37.59
C ARG A 81 11.72 -84.31 36.33
N GLY A 82 12.86 -83.80 35.86
CA GLY A 82 13.52 -84.27 34.64
C GLY A 82 13.04 -83.59 33.35
N GLU A 83 12.19 -82.57 33.45
CA GLU A 83 11.70 -81.82 32.28
C GLU A 83 12.73 -80.74 31.88
N PHE A 84 13.19 -80.75 30.62
CA PHE A 84 14.05 -79.68 30.10
C PHE A 84 13.24 -78.46 29.65
N GLN A 85 13.88 -77.28 29.59
CA GLN A 85 13.26 -76.06 29.04
C GLN A 85 14.24 -75.26 28.20
N ALA A 86 13.79 -74.83 27.02
CA ALA A 86 14.56 -73.99 26.10
C ALA A 86 13.76 -72.76 25.63
N THR A 87 14.32 -71.55 25.79
CA THR A 87 13.76 -70.28 25.27
C THR A 87 14.82 -69.16 25.30
N GLN A 88 14.42 -67.92 24.98
CA GLN A 88 15.23 -66.72 25.17
C GLN A 88 14.98 -66.13 26.55
N TYR A 89 16.06 -65.78 27.25
CA TYR A 89 16.00 -65.21 28.58
C TYR A 89 16.78 -63.90 28.63
N LYS A 90 16.19 -62.90 29.27
CA LYS A 90 16.93 -61.75 29.78
C LYS A 90 17.62 -62.16 31.08
N ARG A 91 18.93 -61.96 31.17
CA ARG A 91 19.75 -62.24 32.34
C ARG A 91 20.66 -61.04 32.64
N PHE A 92 21.28 -61.06 33.81
CA PHE A 92 22.14 -60.00 34.29
C PHE A 92 23.53 -60.55 34.58
N GLY A 93 24.52 -59.98 33.89
CA GLY A 93 25.93 -60.21 34.16
C GLY A 93 26.46 -59.30 35.28
N LYS A 94 27.78 -59.35 35.48
CA LYS A 94 28.48 -58.54 36.49
C LYS A 94 28.18 -57.05 36.31
N GLY A 95 27.96 -56.36 37.43
CA GLY A 95 27.62 -54.94 37.43
C GLY A 95 26.21 -54.60 36.93
N GLY A 96 25.31 -55.59 36.78
CA GLY A 96 23.95 -55.36 36.29
C GLY A 96 23.83 -55.26 34.77
N ARG A 97 24.88 -55.64 34.03
CA ARG A 97 24.85 -55.64 32.56
C ARG A 97 23.77 -56.59 32.05
N GLU A 98 22.83 -56.05 31.27
CA GLU A 98 21.81 -56.86 30.62
C GLU A 98 22.42 -57.74 29.54
N ILE A 99 22.04 -59.01 29.54
CA ILE A 99 22.40 -59.99 28.53
C ILE A 99 21.15 -60.75 28.08
N TRP A 100 21.02 -60.95 26.78
CA TRP A 100 20.01 -61.83 26.21
C TRP A 100 20.66 -63.12 25.81
N ILE A 101 20.15 -64.23 26.31
CA ILE A 101 20.66 -65.56 25.99
C ILE A 101 19.55 -66.42 25.40
N GLN A 102 19.85 -67.14 24.34
CA GLN A 102 19.06 -68.31 23.96
C GLN A 102 19.64 -69.49 24.73
N ALA A 103 18.87 -70.09 25.64
CA ALA A 103 19.37 -71.12 26.53
C ALA A 103 18.42 -72.31 26.64
N SER A 104 19.01 -73.49 26.82
CA SER A 104 18.34 -74.74 27.15
C SER A 104 18.88 -75.28 28.46
N TYR A 105 18.01 -75.47 29.45
CA TYR A 105 18.32 -76.05 30.76
C TYR A 105 17.89 -77.52 30.75
N ASN A 106 18.86 -78.42 30.93
CA ASN A 106 18.69 -79.86 30.72
C ASN A 106 19.04 -80.62 32.01
N PRO A 107 18.08 -81.32 32.63
CA PRO A 107 18.38 -82.17 33.78
C PRO A 107 19.35 -83.30 33.42
N ILE A 108 20.35 -83.54 34.27
CA ILE A 108 21.29 -84.65 34.16
C ILE A 108 20.67 -85.84 34.89
N ILE A 109 20.34 -86.90 34.16
CA ILE A 109 19.62 -88.08 34.68
C ILE A 109 20.61 -89.22 34.95
N ASP A 110 20.52 -89.85 36.13
CA ASP A 110 21.32 -91.04 36.48
C ASP A 110 20.81 -92.32 35.78
N ALA A 111 21.55 -93.43 35.93
CA ALA A 111 21.16 -94.72 35.34
C ALA A 111 19.83 -95.29 35.89
N GLY A 112 19.35 -94.77 37.02
CA GLY A 112 18.06 -95.12 37.63
C GLY A 112 16.92 -94.17 37.23
N GLY A 113 17.14 -93.25 36.30
CA GLY A 113 16.12 -92.32 35.82
C GLY A 113 15.90 -91.10 36.72
N ARG A 114 16.75 -90.86 37.73
CA ARG A 114 16.60 -89.75 38.68
C ARG A 114 17.45 -88.54 38.26
N PRO A 115 16.90 -87.32 38.27
CA PRO A 115 17.69 -86.10 38.11
C PRO A 115 18.76 -85.98 39.21
N THR A 116 19.97 -85.59 38.83
CA THR A 116 21.13 -85.44 39.74
C THR A 116 21.75 -84.04 39.67
N GLY A 117 21.45 -83.30 38.61
CA GLY A 117 21.88 -81.91 38.40
C GLY A 117 21.21 -81.34 37.17
N VAL A 118 21.59 -80.13 36.78
CA VAL A 118 21.10 -79.46 35.56
C VAL A 118 22.28 -78.87 34.82
N ILE A 119 22.42 -79.19 33.54
CA ILE A 119 23.37 -78.54 32.63
C ILE A 119 22.62 -77.57 31.71
N LYS A 120 23.11 -76.35 31.61
CA LYS A 120 22.57 -75.31 30.74
C LYS A 120 23.54 -75.06 29.60
N PHE A 121 22.99 -75.10 28.38
CA PHE A 121 23.64 -74.64 27.17
C PHE A 121 23.07 -73.29 26.77
N ALA A 122 23.91 -72.33 26.43
CA ALA A 122 23.50 -70.98 26.07
C ALA A 122 24.31 -70.38 24.92
N THR A 123 23.66 -69.48 24.18
CA THR A 123 24.26 -68.60 23.19
C THR A 123 23.89 -67.16 23.55
N ASP A 124 24.88 -66.27 23.63
CA ASP A 124 24.64 -64.84 23.79
C ASP A 124 24.09 -64.26 22.49
N ILE A 125 22.87 -63.74 22.56
CA ILE A 125 22.14 -63.12 21.44
C ILE A 125 21.94 -61.61 21.66
N THR A 126 22.65 -60.99 22.62
CA THR A 126 22.46 -59.58 23.02
C THR A 126 22.60 -58.63 21.84
N ALA A 127 23.68 -58.74 21.07
CA ALA A 127 23.91 -57.88 19.90
C ALA A 127 22.84 -58.05 18.83
N GLN A 128 22.35 -59.28 18.59
CA GLN A 128 21.28 -59.55 17.64
C GLN A 128 19.95 -58.97 18.13
N LYS A 129 19.64 -59.12 19.42
CA LYS A 129 18.41 -58.62 20.03
C LYS A 129 18.35 -57.09 19.99
N ILE A 130 19.45 -56.42 20.35
CA ILE A 130 19.56 -54.96 20.31
C ILE A 130 19.38 -54.46 18.86
N ARG A 131 20.09 -55.05 17.88
CA ARG A 131 19.93 -54.67 16.46
C ARG A 131 18.49 -54.79 15.99
N SER A 132 17.84 -55.92 16.29
CA SER A 132 16.44 -56.13 15.94
C SER A 132 15.50 -55.11 16.59
N MET A 133 15.75 -54.74 17.86
CA MET A 133 15.00 -53.70 18.55
C MET A 133 15.24 -52.31 17.94
N GLU A 134 16.47 -51.97 17.56
CA GLU A 134 16.80 -50.70 16.90
C GLU A 134 16.15 -50.59 15.52
N GLU A 135 16.17 -51.66 14.73
CA GLU A 135 15.51 -51.73 13.41
C GLU A 135 14.00 -51.53 13.56
N ALA A 136 13.36 -52.26 14.48
CA ALA A 136 11.95 -52.09 14.79
C ALA A 136 11.63 -50.67 15.29
N GLY A 137 12.50 -50.10 16.12
CA GLY A 137 12.37 -48.74 16.64
C GLY A 137 12.44 -47.67 15.55
N LYS A 138 13.37 -47.81 14.59
CA LYS A 138 13.50 -46.92 13.42
C LYS A 138 12.26 -46.97 12.53
N ILE A 139 11.75 -48.17 12.23
CA ILE A 139 10.51 -48.35 11.45
C ILE A 139 9.33 -47.68 12.16
N ALA A 140 9.20 -47.91 13.47
CA ALA A 140 8.15 -47.28 14.27
C ALA A 140 8.25 -45.75 14.29
N ALA A 141 9.47 -45.18 14.34
CA ALA A 141 9.68 -43.74 14.28
C ALA A 141 9.24 -43.14 12.93
N ILE A 142 9.57 -43.79 11.82
CA ILE A 142 9.12 -43.37 10.47
C ILE A 142 7.59 -43.47 10.37
N ALA A 143 7.02 -44.58 10.83
CA ALA A 143 5.57 -44.80 10.79
C ALA A 143 4.78 -43.78 11.64
N ARG A 144 5.38 -43.20 12.69
CA ARG A 144 4.77 -42.11 13.45
C ARG A 144 4.77 -40.78 12.70
N ALA A 145 5.81 -40.51 11.90
CA ALA A 145 5.99 -39.22 11.24
C ALA A 145 5.34 -39.14 9.84
N GLN A 146 5.23 -40.26 9.13
CA GLN A 146 4.78 -40.28 7.73
C GLN A 146 3.57 -41.19 7.51
N ALA A 147 2.84 -40.94 6.42
CA ALA A 147 1.85 -41.89 5.92
C ALA A 147 2.59 -43.06 5.24
N VAL A 148 2.29 -44.28 5.66
CA VAL A 148 2.90 -45.52 5.16
C VAL A 148 1.82 -46.47 4.68
N ILE A 149 2.01 -47.02 3.49
CA ILE A 149 1.16 -48.06 2.92
C ILE A 149 2.02 -49.07 2.16
N GLU A 150 1.66 -50.34 2.28
CA GLU A 150 2.34 -51.46 1.66
C GLU A 150 1.48 -52.11 0.59
N PHE A 151 2.11 -52.52 -0.51
CA PHE A 151 1.49 -53.21 -1.62
C PHE A 151 2.24 -54.49 -1.95
N ASN A 152 1.50 -55.49 -2.43
CA ASN A 152 2.05 -56.58 -3.22
C ASN A 152 2.62 -56.03 -4.54
N MET A 153 3.43 -56.84 -5.22
CA MET A 153 4.07 -56.45 -6.48
C MET A 153 3.08 -56.18 -7.63
N ASP A 154 1.85 -56.69 -7.52
CA ASP A 154 0.74 -56.44 -8.43
C ASP A 154 -0.04 -55.14 -8.12
N GLY A 155 0.33 -54.43 -7.05
CA GLY A 155 -0.33 -53.21 -6.59
C GLY A 155 -1.50 -53.41 -5.62
N THR A 156 -1.76 -54.64 -5.19
CA THR A 156 -2.77 -54.95 -4.17
C THR A 156 -2.32 -54.48 -2.78
N ILE A 157 -3.19 -53.78 -2.06
CA ILE A 157 -2.91 -53.19 -0.74
C ILE A 157 -2.83 -54.28 0.33
N VAL A 158 -1.72 -54.33 1.05
CA VAL A 158 -1.46 -55.27 2.15
C VAL A 158 -1.85 -54.67 3.49
N THR A 159 -1.33 -53.48 3.79
CA THR A 159 -1.60 -52.76 5.05
C THR A 159 -1.29 -51.27 4.90
N ALA A 160 -1.80 -50.44 5.80
CA ALA A 160 -1.49 -49.02 5.88
C ALA A 160 -1.51 -48.57 7.34
N ASN A 161 -0.71 -47.57 7.68
CA ASN A 161 -0.71 -46.98 9.01
C ASN A 161 -1.81 -45.92 9.17
N ASP A 162 -2.06 -45.51 10.43
CA ASP A 162 -3.10 -44.53 10.76
C ASP A 162 -2.90 -43.18 10.06
N ASN A 163 -1.66 -42.77 9.82
CA ASN A 163 -1.38 -41.52 9.12
C ASN A 163 -1.87 -41.56 7.67
N PHE A 164 -1.65 -42.67 6.96
CA PHE A 164 -2.17 -42.85 5.61
C PHE A 164 -3.70 -42.90 5.59
N LEU A 165 -4.28 -43.71 6.49
CA LEU A 165 -5.72 -43.89 6.60
C LEU A 165 -6.43 -42.56 6.89
N ARG A 166 -5.90 -41.78 7.83
CA ARG A 166 -6.43 -40.44 8.18
C ARG A 166 -6.34 -39.47 7.01
N ALA A 167 -5.19 -39.40 6.33
CA ALA A 167 -5.00 -38.51 5.18
C ALA A 167 -5.99 -38.85 4.04
N MET A 168 -6.14 -40.14 3.74
CA MET A 168 -7.02 -40.62 2.65
C MET A 168 -8.49 -40.76 3.07
N GLY A 169 -8.82 -40.65 4.36
CA GLY A 169 -10.17 -40.74 4.89
C GLY A 169 -10.81 -42.14 4.83
N TYR A 170 -10.00 -43.20 4.72
CA TYR A 170 -10.47 -44.58 4.69
C TYR A 170 -10.09 -45.31 5.98
N THR A 171 -10.85 -46.36 6.31
CA THR A 171 -10.40 -47.38 7.27
C THR A 171 -9.59 -48.46 6.56
N LEU A 172 -8.78 -49.24 7.29
CA LEU A 172 -7.99 -50.31 6.68
C LEU A 172 -8.87 -51.35 5.98
N ALA A 173 -10.00 -51.72 6.59
CA ALA A 173 -10.94 -52.71 6.05
C ALA A 173 -11.53 -52.30 4.69
N GLU A 174 -11.63 -50.99 4.41
CA GLU A 174 -12.16 -50.49 3.14
C GLU A 174 -11.15 -50.60 1.98
N ILE A 175 -9.84 -50.58 2.29
CA ILE A 175 -8.78 -50.51 1.29
C ILE A 175 -7.96 -51.80 1.19
N GLN A 176 -7.90 -52.62 2.24
CA GLN A 176 -7.10 -53.84 2.26
C GLN A 176 -7.60 -54.83 1.19
N GLY A 177 -6.67 -55.40 0.43
CA GLY A 177 -6.99 -56.28 -0.69
C GLY A 177 -7.51 -55.56 -1.95
N LYS A 178 -7.69 -54.24 -1.93
CA LYS A 178 -7.98 -53.45 -3.14
C LYS A 178 -6.68 -53.05 -3.84
N HIS A 179 -6.77 -52.71 -5.11
CA HIS A 179 -5.63 -52.28 -5.90
C HIS A 179 -5.38 -50.76 -5.73
N HIS A 180 -4.11 -50.34 -5.72
CA HIS A 180 -3.66 -48.94 -5.61
C HIS A 180 -4.42 -47.97 -6.53
N SER A 181 -4.85 -48.43 -7.70
CA SER A 181 -5.59 -47.65 -8.70
C SER A 181 -6.84 -46.96 -8.14
N MET A 182 -7.40 -47.43 -7.03
CA MET A 182 -8.53 -46.77 -6.36
C MET A 182 -8.21 -45.33 -5.89
N PHE A 183 -6.92 -45.03 -5.65
CA PHE A 183 -6.47 -43.69 -5.24
C PHE A 183 -6.06 -42.81 -6.42
N VAL A 184 -6.09 -43.32 -7.64
CA VAL A 184 -5.57 -42.62 -8.83
C VAL A 184 -6.72 -42.00 -9.60
N VAL A 185 -6.54 -40.78 -10.09
CA VAL A 185 -7.54 -40.12 -10.93
C VAL A 185 -7.77 -40.95 -12.21
N PRO A 186 -9.00 -41.05 -12.75
CA PRO A 186 -9.31 -41.96 -13.86
C PRO A 186 -8.41 -41.78 -15.09
N ALA A 187 -8.15 -40.54 -15.49
CA ALA A 187 -7.28 -40.24 -16.63
C ALA A 187 -5.85 -40.78 -16.46
N ASP A 188 -5.27 -40.66 -15.27
CA ASP A 188 -3.92 -41.15 -14.99
C ASP A 188 -3.91 -42.67 -14.85
N ARG A 189 -4.94 -43.26 -14.22
CA ARG A 189 -5.05 -44.71 -14.00
C ARG A 189 -4.98 -45.49 -15.31
N ASP A 190 -5.63 -44.98 -16.35
CA ASP A 190 -5.77 -45.68 -17.62
C ASP A 190 -4.59 -45.38 -18.58
N SER A 191 -3.67 -44.50 -18.16
CA SER A 191 -2.51 -44.06 -18.94
C SER A 191 -1.41 -45.13 -19.08
N ALA A 192 -0.60 -45.00 -20.14
CA ALA A 192 0.61 -45.81 -20.29
C ALA A 192 1.65 -45.55 -19.19
N ALA A 193 1.72 -44.31 -18.69
CA ALA A 193 2.62 -43.91 -17.61
C ALA A 193 2.34 -44.67 -16.31
N TYR A 194 1.06 -44.92 -15.99
CA TYR A 194 0.68 -45.70 -14.81
C TYR A 194 1.03 -47.19 -14.91
N ARG A 195 0.95 -47.76 -16.11
CA ARG A 195 1.41 -49.14 -16.36
C ARG A 195 2.93 -49.25 -16.23
N GLU A 196 3.67 -48.32 -16.84
CA GLU A 196 5.13 -48.30 -16.73
C GLU A 196 5.60 -48.04 -15.30
N PHE A 197 4.88 -47.23 -14.54
CA PHE A 197 5.14 -47.01 -13.11
C PHE A 197 5.23 -48.33 -12.32
N TRP A 198 4.24 -49.22 -12.45
CA TRP A 198 4.29 -50.52 -11.79
C TRP A 198 5.33 -51.46 -12.40
N ALA A 199 5.56 -51.39 -13.71
CA ALA A 199 6.62 -52.18 -14.36
C ALA A 199 8.01 -51.83 -13.80
N ARG A 200 8.27 -50.54 -13.55
CA ARG A 200 9.51 -50.05 -12.91
C ARG A 200 9.68 -50.56 -11.48
N LEU A 201 8.64 -50.45 -10.66
CA LEU A 201 8.65 -50.99 -9.29
C LEU A 201 8.92 -52.50 -9.28
N ASN A 202 8.37 -53.23 -10.26
CA ASN A 202 8.61 -54.67 -10.43
C ASN A 202 10.04 -55.02 -10.84
N ARG A 203 10.80 -54.08 -11.41
CA ARG A 203 12.24 -54.24 -11.69
C ARG A 203 13.13 -53.83 -10.52
N GLY A 204 12.55 -53.29 -9.45
CA GLY A 204 13.27 -52.82 -8.26
C GLY A 204 13.56 -51.32 -8.25
N ASP A 205 13.15 -50.56 -9.27
CA ASP A 205 13.31 -49.11 -9.30
C ASP A 205 12.41 -48.45 -8.25
N TYR A 206 12.94 -47.50 -7.48
CA TYR A 206 12.10 -46.64 -6.65
C TYR A 206 11.65 -45.39 -7.44
N GLN A 207 10.56 -44.75 -7.02
CA GLN A 207 10.14 -43.47 -7.58
C GLN A 207 9.71 -42.48 -6.51
N ALA A 208 10.18 -41.24 -6.64
CA ALA A 208 9.80 -40.09 -5.82
C ALA A 208 9.18 -39.00 -6.71
N ALA A 209 7.96 -38.55 -6.38
CA ALA A 209 7.34 -37.39 -7.03
C ALA A 209 6.19 -36.83 -6.18
N GLU A 210 5.63 -35.71 -6.63
CA GLU A 210 4.34 -35.23 -6.17
C GLU A 210 3.22 -35.84 -7.01
N TYR A 211 2.14 -36.22 -6.34
CA TYR A 211 1.01 -36.88 -6.97
C TYR A 211 -0.31 -36.29 -6.51
N LYS A 212 -1.20 -36.05 -7.46
CA LYS A 212 -2.62 -35.89 -7.18
C LYS A 212 -3.26 -37.27 -6.99
N ARG A 213 -4.02 -37.45 -5.91
CA ARG A 213 -4.72 -38.68 -5.56
C ARG A 213 -6.15 -38.39 -5.12
N LEU A 214 -6.96 -39.44 -5.09
CA LEU A 214 -8.34 -39.42 -4.65
C LEU A 214 -8.46 -40.14 -3.30
N ALA A 215 -8.87 -39.38 -2.29
CA ALA A 215 -9.33 -39.84 -1.01
C ALA A 215 -10.80 -40.28 -1.07
N LYS A 216 -11.33 -40.75 0.07
CA LYS A 216 -12.73 -41.16 0.19
C LYS A 216 -13.68 -40.05 -0.27
N GLY A 217 -14.72 -40.42 -1.02
CA GLY A 217 -15.67 -39.47 -1.59
C GLY A 217 -15.10 -38.60 -2.72
N ALA A 218 -14.08 -39.09 -3.44
CA ALA A 218 -13.40 -38.37 -4.53
C ALA A 218 -12.75 -37.04 -4.11
N ARG A 219 -12.48 -36.85 -2.81
CA ARG A 219 -11.74 -35.70 -2.30
C ARG A 219 -10.30 -35.73 -2.85
N GLU A 220 -9.89 -34.63 -3.47
CA GLU A 220 -8.53 -34.52 -3.99
C GLU A 220 -7.53 -34.31 -2.86
N ILE A 221 -6.38 -34.98 -2.97
CA ILE A 221 -5.24 -34.80 -2.07
C ILE A 221 -3.96 -34.77 -2.90
N TRP A 222 -3.06 -33.86 -2.56
CA TRP A 222 -1.72 -33.80 -3.11
C TRP A 222 -0.73 -34.40 -2.12
N ILE A 223 0.05 -35.37 -2.58
CA ILE A 223 1.04 -36.03 -1.74
C ILE A 223 2.43 -35.94 -2.37
N LEU A 224 3.44 -35.65 -1.56
CA LEU A 224 4.82 -35.93 -1.90
C LEU A 224 5.09 -37.37 -1.45
N ALA A 225 5.34 -38.28 -2.39
CA ALA A 225 5.44 -39.70 -2.08
C ALA A 225 6.65 -40.38 -2.73
N THR A 226 7.21 -41.34 -2.00
CA THR A 226 8.24 -42.27 -2.50
C THR A 226 7.70 -43.70 -2.46
N TYR A 227 7.82 -44.44 -3.56
CA TYR A 227 7.45 -45.85 -3.67
C TYR A 227 8.73 -46.67 -3.78
N ASN A 228 8.97 -47.55 -2.80
CA ASN A 228 10.23 -48.26 -2.64
C ASN A 228 9.99 -49.78 -2.63
N PRO A 229 10.44 -50.51 -3.66
CA PRO A 229 10.41 -51.96 -3.63
C PRO A 229 11.33 -52.53 -2.54
N ILE A 230 10.86 -53.53 -1.80
CA ILE A 230 11.65 -54.34 -0.86
C ILE A 230 12.13 -55.57 -1.59
N LEU A 231 13.45 -55.81 -1.51
CA LEU A 231 14.14 -56.90 -2.16
C LEU A 231 14.37 -58.06 -1.17
N ASN A 232 14.34 -59.29 -1.67
CA ASN A 232 14.76 -60.47 -0.90
C ASN A 232 16.28 -60.67 -0.96
N GLU A 233 16.80 -61.72 -0.33
CA GLU A 233 18.25 -62.04 -0.31
C GLU A 233 18.85 -62.24 -1.72
N ALA A 234 18.05 -62.68 -2.69
CA ALA A 234 18.46 -62.84 -4.08
C ALA A 234 18.33 -61.55 -4.92
N GLY A 235 17.99 -60.42 -4.29
CA GLY A 235 17.79 -59.12 -4.95
C GLY A 235 16.46 -58.99 -5.71
N LYS A 236 15.55 -59.96 -5.60
CA LYS A 236 14.25 -59.94 -6.28
C LYS A 236 13.24 -59.10 -5.49
N PRO A 237 12.56 -58.10 -6.09
CA PRO A 237 11.46 -57.38 -5.45
C PRO A 237 10.30 -58.31 -5.06
N PHE A 238 9.76 -58.16 -3.86
CA PHE A 238 8.61 -58.95 -3.40
C PHE A 238 7.50 -58.14 -2.71
N LYS A 239 7.76 -56.88 -2.36
CA LYS A 239 6.77 -55.96 -1.77
C LYS A 239 7.12 -54.52 -2.15
N VAL A 240 6.15 -53.61 -2.14
CA VAL A 240 6.41 -52.17 -2.30
C VAL A 240 5.94 -51.44 -1.05
N VAL A 241 6.78 -50.59 -0.48
CA VAL A 241 6.43 -49.69 0.62
C VAL A 241 6.45 -48.25 0.14
N LYS A 242 5.34 -47.56 0.37
CA LYS A 242 5.19 -46.14 0.04
C LYS A 242 5.25 -45.30 1.30
N PHE A 243 6.07 -44.26 1.27
CA PHE A 243 6.06 -43.17 2.26
C PHE A 243 5.43 -41.94 1.60
N ALA A 244 4.55 -41.25 2.32
CA ALA A 244 3.89 -40.06 1.81
C ALA A 244 3.73 -38.97 2.87
N THR A 245 3.78 -37.74 2.41
CA THR A 245 3.42 -36.53 3.16
C THR A 245 2.30 -35.83 2.41
N ASP A 246 1.21 -35.49 3.10
CA ASP A 246 0.15 -34.63 2.56
C ASP A 246 0.68 -33.19 2.40
N VAL A 247 0.68 -32.70 1.16
CA VAL A 247 1.10 -31.34 0.80
C VAL A 247 -0.05 -30.49 0.26
N THR A 248 -1.30 -30.93 0.47
CA THR A 248 -2.49 -30.28 -0.09
C THR A 248 -2.63 -28.84 0.35
N ALA A 249 -2.46 -28.57 1.65
CA ALA A 249 -2.56 -27.23 2.20
C ALA A 249 -1.49 -26.29 1.60
N GLN A 250 -0.27 -26.79 1.42
CA GLN A 250 0.84 -26.05 0.82
C GLN A 250 0.56 -25.74 -0.66
N LYS A 251 0.02 -26.71 -1.41
CA LYS A 251 -0.37 -26.53 -2.82
C LYS A 251 -1.51 -25.53 -2.99
N LEU A 252 -2.55 -25.61 -2.15
CA LEU A 252 -3.66 -24.66 -2.18
C LEU A 252 -3.19 -23.25 -1.83
N LYS A 253 -2.34 -23.08 -0.82
CA LYS A 253 -1.76 -21.78 -0.46
C LYS A 253 -0.90 -21.20 -1.59
N ALA A 254 -0.09 -22.03 -2.25
CA ALA A 254 0.69 -21.59 -3.40
C ALA A 254 -0.22 -21.14 -4.56
N ALA A 255 -1.25 -21.93 -4.88
CA ALA A 255 -2.21 -21.59 -5.93
C ALA A 255 -3.01 -20.31 -5.63
N ASP A 256 -3.41 -20.09 -4.37
CA ASP A 256 -4.06 -18.85 -3.94
C ASP A 256 -3.14 -17.63 -4.08
N ASN A 257 -1.88 -17.74 -3.62
CA ASN A 257 -0.88 -16.68 -3.79
C ASN A 257 -0.64 -16.34 -5.26
N ASP A 258 -0.47 -17.35 -6.12
CA ASP A 258 -0.28 -17.17 -7.56
C ASP A 258 -1.52 -16.51 -8.20
N GLY A 259 -2.71 -16.92 -7.78
CA GLY A 259 -3.98 -16.34 -8.22
C GLY A 259 -4.12 -14.86 -7.84
N GLN A 260 -3.73 -14.48 -6.63
CA GLN A 260 -3.72 -13.09 -6.17
C GLN A 260 -2.74 -12.22 -6.98
N ILE A 261 -1.53 -12.73 -7.23
CA ILE A 261 -0.52 -12.04 -8.06
C ILE A 261 -1.06 -11.81 -9.47
N GLU A 262 -1.67 -12.82 -10.09
CA GLU A 262 -2.24 -12.70 -11.43
C GLU A 262 -3.44 -11.73 -11.47
N ALA A 263 -4.28 -11.70 -10.44
CA ALA A 263 -5.37 -10.73 -10.34
C ALA A 263 -4.86 -9.27 -10.29
N ILE A 264 -3.77 -9.01 -9.56
CA ILE A 264 -3.12 -7.69 -9.53
C ILE A 264 -2.53 -7.37 -10.91
N ARG A 265 -1.83 -8.33 -11.54
CA ARG A 265 -1.22 -8.15 -12.86
C ARG A 265 -2.24 -7.90 -13.97
N LYS A 266 -3.48 -8.36 -13.83
CA LYS A 266 -4.57 -8.07 -14.77
C LYS A 266 -5.12 -6.64 -14.64
N SER A 267 -5.14 -6.09 -13.43
CA SER A 267 -5.79 -4.79 -13.15
C SER A 267 -4.82 -3.61 -13.13
N GLN A 268 -3.56 -3.81 -12.77
CA GLN A 268 -2.58 -2.72 -12.60
C GLN A 268 -1.44 -2.80 -13.61
N ALA A 269 -0.75 -1.67 -13.84
CA ALA A 269 0.52 -1.65 -14.54
C ALA A 269 1.62 -2.18 -13.63
N VAL A 270 2.31 -3.25 -14.05
CA VAL A 270 3.36 -3.92 -13.27
C VAL A 270 4.65 -3.98 -14.06
N ILE A 271 5.74 -3.56 -13.44
CA ILE A 271 7.09 -3.65 -13.99
C ILE A 271 8.09 -4.06 -12.91
N GLU A 272 9.02 -4.93 -13.28
CA GLU A 272 10.06 -5.46 -12.41
C GLU A 272 11.42 -4.92 -12.81
N PHE A 273 12.22 -4.57 -11.82
CA PHE A 273 13.60 -4.11 -11.99
C PHE A 273 14.57 -4.99 -11.20
N ASN A 274 15.78 -5.15 -11.71
CA ASN A 274 16.92 -5.55 -10.90
C ASN A 274 17.26 -4.44 -9.89
N MET A 275 18.09 -4.75 -8.90
CA MET A 275 18.49 -3.78 -7.86
C MET A 275 19.30 -2.59 -8.41
N ASP A 276 19.87 -2.72 -9.61
CA ASP A 276 20.54 -1.62 -10.32
C ASP A 276 19.57 -0.74 -11.12
N GLY A 277 18.27 -1.01 -11.06
CA GLY A 277 17.23 -0.27 -11.78
C GLY A 277 17.00 -0.67 -13.23
N THR A 278 17.65 -1.74 -13.72
CA THR A 278 17.40 -2.28 -15.07
C THR A 278 16.11 -3.08 -15.14
N VAL A 279 15.33 -2.89 -16.20
CA VAL A 279 14.04 -3.55 -16.41
C VAL A 279 14.24 -5.04 -16.69
N ARG A 280 13.55 -5.89 -15.93
CA ARG A 280 13.55 -7.34 -16.09
C ARG A 280 12.33 -7.84 -16.85
N ALA A 281 11.15 -7.35 -16.48
CA ALA A 281 9.87 -7.74 -17.06
C ALA A 281 8.84 -6.62 -16.87
N ALA A 282 7.85 -6.54 -17.76
CA ALA A 282 6.70 -5.65 -17.61
C ALA A 282 5.44 -6.34 -18.16
N ASN A 283 4.28 -6.07 -17.57
CA ASN A 283 3.00 -6.58 -18.08
C ASN A 283 2.43 -5.66 -19.18
N GLN A 284 1.38 -6.14 -19.86
CA GLN A 284 0.74 -5.41 -20.95
C GLN A 284 0.13 -4.07 -20.50
N ASN A 285 -0.38 -3.98 -19.28
CA ASN A 285 -0.93 -2.73 -18.75
C ASN A 285 0.14 -1.62 -18.66
N PHE A 286 1.33 -1.95 -18.14
CA PHE A 286 2.45 -1.00 -18.10
C PHE A 286 2.91 -0.61 -19.50
N LEU A 287 3.10 -1.61 -20.37
CA LEU A 287 3.54 -1.41 -21.74
C LEU A 287 2.56 -0.54 -22.54
N GLY A 288 1.26 -0.79 -22.41
CA GLY A 288 0.19 -0.02 -23.02
C GLY A 288 0.16 1.43 -22.53
N ALA A 289 0.19 1.65 -21.22
CA ALA A 289 0.22 3.01 -20.65
C ALA A 289 1.44 3.81 -21.14
N MET A 290 2.63 3.20 -21.10
CA MET A 290 3.88 3.82 -21.54
C MET A 290 4.08 3.86 -23.07
N GLY A 291 3.28 3.10 -23.84
CA GLY A 291 3.39 3.00 -25.29
C GLY A 291 4.64 2.27 -25.82
N TYR A 292 5.29 1.43 -25.01
CA TYR A 292 6.46 0.65 -25.41
C TYR A 292 6.13 -0.85 -25.53
N THR A 293 6.94 -1.58 -26.29
CA THR A 293 6.99 -3.05 -26.27
C THR A 293 8.00 -3.54 -25.23
N LEU A 294 7.87 -4.81 -24.79
CA LEU A 294 8.81 -5.38 -23.81
C LEU A 294 10.26 -5.34 -24.32
N SER A 295 10.48 -5.67 -25.59
CA SER A 295 11.80 -5.67 -26.22
C SER A 295 12.48 -4.29 -26.24
N GLU A 296 11.70 -3.20 -26.23
CA GLU A 296 12.25 -1.84 -26.20
C GLU A 296 12.72 -1.41 -24.80
N VAL A 297 12.11 -1.97 -23.75
CA VAL A 297 12.37 -1.57 -22.35
C VAL A 297 13.23 -2.57 -21.60
N GLN A 298 13.17 -3.86 -21.93
CA GLN A 298 13.90 -4.90 -21.22
C GLN A 298 15.42 -4.67 -21.29
N GLY A 299 16.09 -4.77 -20.15
CA GLY A 299 17.52 -4.47 -20.01
C GLY A 299 17.87 -2.99 -20.01
N LYS A 300 16.91 -2.07 -20.25
CA LYS A 300 17.13 -0.62 -20.12
C LYS A 300 16.94 -0.19 -18.67
N HIS A 301 17.60 0.89 -18.28
CA HIS A 301 17.47 1.44 -16.95
C HIS A 301 16.16 2.24 -16.79
N HIS A 302 15.51 2.14 -15.63
CA HIS A 302 14.27 2.86 -15.26
C HIS A 302 14.31 4.36 -15.60
N GLY A 303 15.50 4.96 -15.56
CA GLY A 303 15.71 6.36 -15.92
C GLY A 303 15.09 6.75 -17.26
N MET A 304 14.97 5.85 -18.23
CA MET A 304 14.33 6.13 -19.53
C MET A 304 12.90 6.68 -19.43
N PHE A 305 12.17 6.35 -18.35
CA PHE A 305 10.81 6.83 -18.10
C PHE A 305 10.76 8.13 -17.28
N VAL A 306 11.91 8.64 -16.88
CA VAL A 306 12.06 9.80 -15.99
C VAL A 306 12.53 11.00 -16.81
N GLU A 307 12.06 12.19 -16.44
CA GLU A 307 12.50 13.43 -17.07
C GLU A 307 14.02 13.60 -16.97
N PRO A 308 14.69 14.15 -18.00
CA PRO A 308 16.15 14.31 -17.99
C PRO A 308 16.69 15.10 -16.79
N ALA A 309 15.98 16.12 -16.33
CA ALA A 309 16.37 16.92 -15.17
C ALA A 309 16.27 16.11 -13.85
N GLU A 310 15.17 15.37 -13.65
CA GLU A 310 14.96 14.52 -12.47
C GLU A 310 15.95 13.35 -12.43
N ARG A 311 16.23 12.72 -13.59
CA ARG A 311 17.15 11.57 -13.71
C ARG A 311 18.55 11.88 -13.17
N ASN A 312 19.02 13.11 -13.34
CA ASN A 312 20.35 13.54 -12.93
C ASN A 312 20.38 14.14 -11.51
N ALA A 313 19.21 14.30 -10.87
CA ALA A 313 19.12 14.90 -9.55
C ALA A 313 19.64 13.96 -8.45
N PRO A 314 20.25 14.49 -7.37
CA PRO A 314 20.66 13.69 -6.21
C PRO A 314 19.52 12.84 -5.62
N ALA A 315 18.30 13.39 -5.59
CA ALA A 315 17.11 12.70 -5.09
C ALA A 315 16.80 11.38 -5.85
N TYR A 316 17.10 11.32 -7.15
CA TYR A 316 16.89 10.11 -7.95
C TYR A 316 17.89 8.99 -7.59
N ARG A 317 19.11 9.35 -7.18
CA ARG A 317 20.09 8.37 -6.67
C ARG A 317 19.67 7.85 -5.30
N GLU A 318 19.30 8.76 -4.40
CA GLU A 318 18.82 8.42 -3.06
C GLU A 318 17.57 7.51 -3.11
N PHE A 319 16.68 7.75 -4.08
CA PHE A 319 15.52 6.89 -4.36
C PHE A 319 15.92 5.42 -4.56
N TRP A 320 16.91 5.13 -5.42
CA TRP A 320 17.38 3.76 -5.64
C TRP A 320 18.14 3.20 -4.44
N GLU A 321 18.89 4.01 -3.71
CA GLU A 321 19.55 3.58 -2.48
C GLU A 321 18.56 3.15 -1.39
N LYS A 322 17.42 3.85 -1.26
CA LYS A 322 16.32 3.46 -0.35
C LYS A 322 15.75 2.10 -0.74
N LEU A 323 15.45 1.89 -2.02
CA LEU A 323 14.98 0.60 -2.53
C LEU A 323 15.99 -0.52 -2.29
N ASN A 324 17.28 -0.24 -2.47
CA ASN A 324 18.37 -1.19 -2.20
C ASN A 324 18.53 -1.57 -0.72
N ARG A 325 18.04 -0.73 0.20
CA ARG A 325 17.92 -1.04 1.63
C ARG A 325 16.60 -1.71 2.01
N GLY A 326 15.75 -2.06 1.03
CA GLY A 326 14.46 -2.69 1.25
C GLY A 326 13.33 -1.72 1.62
N GLN A 327 13.56 -0.41 1.54
CA GLN A 327 12.55 0.60 1.86
C GLN A 327 11.68 0.84 0.64
N TYR A 328 10.38 0.51 0.73
CA TYR A 328 9.43 0.80 -0.34
C TYR A 328 9.14 2.30 -0.43
N GLN A 329 8.73 2.76 -1.60
CA GLN A 329 8.32 4.14 -1.79
C GLN A 329 7.07 4.21 -2.66
N ALA A 330 6.09 5.02 -2.24
CA ALA A 330 4.88 5.30 -2.99
C ALA A 330 4.66 6.81 -3.14
N ALA A 331 4.35 7.25 -4.35
CA ALA A 331 4.01 8.64 -4.64
C ALA A 331 3.28 8.74 -6.00
N GLU A 332 2.79 9.93 -6.32
CA GLU A 332 2.46 10.30 -7.69
C GLU A 332 3.71 10.76 -8.43
N TYR A 333 3.89 10.28 -9.65
CA TYR A 333 5.06 10.56 -10.45
C TYR A 333 4.66 10.98 -11.86
N LYS A 334 5.30 12.04 -12.34
CA LYS A 334 5.33 12.35 -13.77
C LYS A 334 6.34 11.43 -14.46
N ARG A 335 5.93 10.79 -15.56
CA ARG A 335 6.79 9.90 -16.37
C ARG A 335 6.65 10.21 -17.85
N ILE A 336 7.70 9.86 -18.59
CA ILE A 336 7.81 10.09 -20.03
C ILE A 336 7.63 8.75 -20.75
N ALA A 337 6.49 8.65 -21.44
CA ALA A 337 6.12 7.56 -22.32
C ALA A 337 6.81 7.71 -23.69
N LYS A 338 6.62 6.71 -24.57
CA LYS A 338 7.17 6.72 -25.93
C LYS A 338 6.74 7.98 -26.68
N GLY A 339 7.66 8.56 -27.44
CA GLY A 339 7.43 9.80 -28.20
C GLY A 339 7.38 11.07 -27.35
N GLY A 340 7.84 11.03 -26.09
CA GLY A 340 7.87 12.20 -25.22
C GLY A 340 6.53 12.51 -24.52
N ARG A 341 5.52 11.65 -24.69
CA ARG A 341 4.21 11.81 -24.07
C ARG A 341 4.33 11.79 -22.55
N GLU A 342 3.83 12.83 -21.89
CA GLU A 342 3.77 12.88 -20.44
C GLU A 342 2.62 12.02 -19.93
N ILE A 343 2.89 11.26 -18.88
CA ILE A 343 1.86 10.56 -18.12
C ILE A 343 2.06 10.80 -16.63
N TRP A 344 0.97 10.77 -15.88
CA TRP A 344 1.01 10.76 -14.42
C TRP A 344 0.61 9.38 -13.92
N ILE A 345 1.41 8.85 -13.01
CA ILE A 345 1.15 7.55 -12.41
C ILE A 345 1.15 7.67 -10.90
N GLN A 346 0.17 7.06 -10.25
CA GLN A 346 0.27 6.75 -8.83
C GLN A 346 0.96 5.39 -8.74
N ALA A 347 2.14 5.34 -8.13
CA ALA A 347 2.95 4.12 -8.13
C ALA A 347 3.59 3.82 -6.79
N SER A 348 3.74 2.53 -6.50
CA SER A 348 4.53 2.02 -5.39
C SER A 348 5.66 1.13 -5.91
N TYR A 349 6.88 1.38 -5.44
CA TYR A 349 8.08 0.61 -5.76
C TYR A 349 8.42 -0.25 -4.53
N ASN A 350 8.32 -1.57 -4.68
CA ASN A 350 8.34 -2.53 -3.57
C ASN A 350 9.52 -3.50 -3.75
N PRO A 351 10.60 -3.37 -2.95
CA PRO A 351 11.68 -4.34 -2.93
C PRO A 351 11.18 -5.72 -2.49
N ILE A 352 11.56 -6.76 -3.22
CA ILE A 352 11.28 -8.16 -2.88
C ILE A 352 12.52 -8.75 -2.21
N LEU A 353 12.32 -9.33 -1.03
CA LEU A 353 13.38 -9.89 -0.21
C LEU A 353 13.52 -11.39 -0.48
N ASP A 354 14.75 -11.89 -0.37
CA ASP A 354 15.03 -13.33 -0.37
C ASP A 354 14.72 -13.97 1.00
N LEU A 355 14.98 -15.28 1.14
CA LEU A 355 14.75 -16.01 2.39
C LEU A 355 15.61 -15.52 3.58
N ASN A 356 16.67 -14.74 3.32
CA ASN A 356 17.53 -14.14 4.34
C ASN A 356 17.18 -12.66 4.61
N GLY A 357 16.11 -12.14 4.00
CA GLY A 357 15.70 -10.75 4.15
C GLY A 357 16.46 -9.75 3.28
N LYS A 358 17.31 -10.20 2.34
CA LYS A 358 18.08 -9.31 1.47
C LYS A 358 17.25 -8.94 0.22
N PRO A 359 17.12 -7.64 -0.13
CA PRO A 359 16.48 -7.24 -1.38
C PRO A 359 17.19 -7.79 -2.62
N PHE A 360 16.45 -8.40 -3.56
CA PHE A 360 17.03 -8.94 -4.81
C PHE A 360 16.36 -8.47 -6.10
N LYS A 361 15.15 -7.89 -6.02
CA LYS A 361 14.50 -7.19 -7.13
C LYS A 361 13.52 -6.13 -6.60
N VAL A 362 13.07 -5.24 -7.46
CA VAL A 362 12.01 -4.27 -7.16
C VAL A 362 10.81 -4.53 -8.06
N VAL A 363 9.61 -4.64 -7.47
CA VAL A 363 8.34 -4.71 -8.22
C VAL A 363 7.61 -3.40 -8.04
N LYS A 364 7.32 -2.73 -9.16
CA LYS A 364 6.52 -1.52 -9.19
C LYS A 364 5.10 -1.86 -9.61
N TYR A 365 4.15 -1.38 -8.82
CA TYR A 365 2.73 -1.34 -9.16
C TYR A 365 2.35 0.10 -9.47
N ALA A 366 1.62 0.32 -10.54
CA ALA A 366 1.22 1.65 -10.98
C ALA A 366 -0.20 1.68 -11.54
N THR A 367 -0.85 2.81 -11.32
CA THR A 367 -2.13 3.18 -11.95
C THR A 367 -1.89 4.45 -12.76
N ASP A 368 -2.34 4.46 -14.01
CA ASP A 368 -2.34 5.68 -14.82
C ASP A 368 -3.43 6.63 -14.29
N VAL A 369 -2.98 7.76 -13.75
CA VAL A 369 -3.83 8.81 -13.19
C VAL A 369 -3.74 10.08 -14.03
N THR A 370 -3.27 10.00 -15.28
CA THR A 370 -3.06 11.17 -16.16
C THR A 370 -4.30 12.02 -16.29
N MET A 371 -5.47 11.41 -16.55
CA MET A 371 -6.73 12.15 -16.62
C MET A 371 -7.06 12.88 -15.32
N GLN A 372 -6.89 12.22 -14.18
CA GLN A 372 -7.19 12.79 -12.86
C GLN A 372 -6.23 13.94 -12.53
N ALA A 373 -4.93 13.75 -12.79
CA ALA A 373 -3.92 14.79 -12.60
C ALA A 373 -4.17 16.01 -13.49
N VAL A 374 -4.51 15.81 -14.77
CA VAL A 374 -4.85 16.90 -15.69
C VAL A 374 -6.12 17.63 -15.24
N MET A 375 -7.16 16.91 -14.80
CA MET A 375 -8.39 17.53 -14.31
C MET A 375 -8.17 18.31 -13.02
N ARG A 376 -7.41 17.78 -12.06
CA ARG A 376 -7.03 18.51 -10.83
C ARG A 376 -6.31 19.81 -11.15
N ARG A 377 -5.32 19.76 -12.05
CA ARG A 377 -4.56 20.96 -12.44
C ARG A 377 -5.42 21.99 -13.19
N LYS A 378 -6.36 21.53 -14.02
CA LYS A 378 -7.34 22.41 -14.67
C LYS A 378 -8.27 23.09 -13.64
N ALA A 379 -8.73 22.35 -12.64
CA ALA A 379 -9.56 22.87 -11.56
C ALA A 379 -8.79 23.90 -10.70
N GLU A 380 -7.53 23.64 -10.35
CA GLU A 380 -6.67 24.61 -9.65
C GLU A 380 -6.49 25.90 -10.45
N ASN A 381 -6.19 25.79 -11.74
CA ASN A 381 -6.08 26.96 -12.61
C ASN A 381 -7.40 27.74 -12.71
N ALA A 382 -8.54 27.04 -12.84
CA ALA A 382 -9.86 27.66 -12.89
C ALA A 382 -10.18 28.40 -11.59
N ARG A 383 -9.85 27.80 -10.43
CA ARG A 383 -10.00 28.44 -9.12
C ARG A 383 -9.17 29.72 -9.02
N GLY A 384 -7.90 29.68 -9.42
CA GLY A 384 -7.04 30.88 -9.42
C GLY A 384 -7.58 32.00 -10.30
N LEU A 385 -8.16 31.66 -11.47
CA LEU A 385 -8.83 32.64 -12.34
C LEU A 385 -10.09 33.24 -11.70
N ILE A 386 -10.92 32.42 -11.04
CA ILE A 386 -12.12 32.90 -10.33
C ILE A 386 -11.75 33.84 -9.19
N GLU A 387 -10.73 33.49 -8.40
CA GLU A 387 -10.23 34.36 -7.31
C GLU A 387 -9.74 35.71 -7.86
N GLN A 388 -9.04 35.73 -9.00
CA GLN A 388 -8.61 36.97 -9.66
C GLN A 388 -9.78 37.83 -10.15
N VAL A 389 -10.79 37.22 -10.79
CA VAL A 389 -11.97 37.96 -11.29
C VAL A 389 -12.83 38.46 -10.13
N ALA A 390 -12.97 37.69 -9.04
CA ALA A 390 -13.67 38.11 -7.84
C ALA A 390 -13.01 39.35 -7.23
N ALA A 391 -11.68 39.32 -7.05
CA ALA A 391 -10.93 40.47 -6.54
C ALA A 391 -11.10 41.71 -7.45
N GLY A 392 -11.00 41.54 -8.78
CA GLY A 392 -11.24 42.63 -9.73
C GLY A 392 -12.67 43.18 -9.68
N SER A 393 -13.67 42.33 -9.41
CA SER A 393 -15.07 42.76 -9.28
C SER A 393 -15.32 43.54 -7.98
N GLU A 394 -14.64 43.20 -6.89
CA GLU A 394 -14.68 43.98 -5.64
C GLU A 394 -14.05 45.37 -5.81
N GLU A 395 -12.90 45.45 -6.48
CA GLU A 395 -12.22 46.72 -6.77
C GLU A 395 -13.06 47.61 -7.71
N MET A 396 -13.69 47.00 -8.73
CA MET A 396 -14.64 47.69 -9.61
C MET A 396 -15.85 48.21 -8.83
N SER A 397 -16.40 47.41 -7.91
CA SER A 397 -17.53 47.82 -7.07
C SER A 397 -17.18 49.01 -6.18
N ALA A 398 -15.97 49.05 -5.62
CA ALA A 398 -15.48 50.19 -4.85
C ALA A 398 -15.37 51.45 -5.73
N SER A 399 -14.81 51.32 -6.93
CA SER A 399 -14.66 52.41 -7.91
C SER A 399 -16.03 52.97 -8.34
N ILE A 400 -17.00 52.10 -8.62
CA ILE A 400 -18.37 52.49 -8.99
C ILE A 400 -19.04 53.31 -7.87
N ARG A 401 -18.90 52.90 -6.60
CA ARG A 401 -19.44 53.66 -5.46
C ARG A 401 -18.80 55.04 -5.35
N GLU A 402 -17.49 55.15 -5.59
CA GLU A 402 -16.78 56.42 -5.58
C GLU A 402 -17.23 57.34 -6.72
N ILE A 403 -17.37 56.82 -7.94
CA ILE A 403 -17.88 57.58 -9.09
C ILE A 403 -19.31 58.04 -8.82
N SER A 404 -20.20 57.16 -8.32
CA SER A 404 -21.58 57.51 -7.98
C SER A 404 -21.67 58.63 -6.94
N SER A 405 -20.85 58.56 -5.89
CA SER A 405 -20.70 59.62 -4.88
C SER A 405 -20.23 60.94 -5.51
N THR A 406 -19.25 60.87 -6.41
CA THR A 406 -18.69 62.03 -7.11
C THR A 406 -19.70 62.66 -8.08
N MET A 407 -20.50 61.86 -8.77
CA MET A 407 -21.59 62.33 -9.64
C MET A 407 -22.68 63.02 -8.84
N SER A 408 -23.05 62.48 -7.68
CA SER A 408 -24.01 63.11 -6.77
C SER A 408 -23.53 64.48 -6.28
N LYS A 409 -22.24 64.59 -5.92
CA LYS A 409 -21.61 65.88 -5.56
C LYS A 409 -21.55 66.84 -6.74
N SER A 410 -21.21 66.35 -7.94
CA SER A 410 -21.13 67.16 -9.16
C SER A 410 -22.50 67.73 -9.53
N LYS A 411 -23.57 66.93 -9.39
CA LYS A 411 -24.96 67.37 -9.58
C LYS A 411 -25.33 68.50 -8.62
N ALA A 412 -25.00 68.35 -7.33
CA ALA A 412 -25.25 69.38 -6.34
C ALA A 412 -24.48 70.68 -6.64
N ASN A 413 -23.22 70.57 -7.07
CA ASN A 413 -22.41 71.73 -7.44
C ASN A 413 -22.95 72.44 -8.69
N ALA A 414 -23.38 71.69 -9.71
CA ALA A 414 -23.98 72.25 -10.92
C ALA A 414 -25.32 72.95 -10.64
N ALA A 415 -26.15 72.37 -9.76
CA ALA A 415 -27.37 73.02 -9.28
C ALA A 415 -27.06 74.33 -8.54
N GLY A 416 -26.11 74.32 -7.61
CA GLY A 416 -25.68 75.54 -6.90
C GLY A 416 -25.05 76.59 -7.82
N ALA A 417 -24.34 76.18 -8.88
CA ALA A 417 -23.83 77.10 -9.90
C ALA A 417 -24.96 77.74 -10.70
N THR A 418 -26.01 76.97 -11.04
CA THR A 418 -27.22 77.49 -11.71
C THR A 418 -27.89 78.56 -10.87
N GLU A 419 -28.11 78.31 -9.59
CA GLU A 419 -28.71 79.30 -8.66
C GLU A 419 -27.90 80.59 -8.58
N ARG A 420 -26.55 80.50 -8.53
CA ARG A 420 -25.67 81.68 -8.51
C ARG A 420 -25.72 82.47 -9.81
N VAL A 421 -25.78 81.79 -10.95
CA VAL A 421 -25.90 82.43 -12.27
C VAL A 421 -27.25 83.13 -12.40
N ASP A 422 -28.34 82.50 -11.96
CA ASP A 422 -29.68 83.11 -11.95
C ASP A 422 -29.73 84.34 -11.04
N ALA A 423 -29.10 84.30 -9.86
CA ALA A 423 -29.01 85.45 -8.97
C ALA A 423 -28.18 86.60 -9.58
N ALA A 424 -27.07 86.27 -10.24
CA ALA A 424 -26.24 87.26 -10.95
C ALA A 424 -26.99 87.87 -12.14
N ASP A 425 -27.77 87.08 -12.88
CA ASP A 425 -28.58 87.55 -14.00
C ASP A 425 -29.65 88.53 -13.53
N GLN A 426 -30.36 88.22 -12.43
CA GLN A 426 -31.29 89.16 -11.79
C GLN A 426 -30.62 90.45 -11.32
N GLN A 427 -29.36 90.40 -10.86
CA GLN A 427 -28.62 91.60 -10.47
C GLN A 427 -28.21 92.44 -11.68
N ALA A 428 -27.77 91.80 -12.77
CA ALA A 428 -27.46 92.47 -14.03
C ALA A 428 -28.71 93.14 -14.65
N GLN A 429 -29.87 92.47 -14.62
CA GLN A 429 -31.14 93.02 -15.06
C GLN A 429 -31.55 94.25 -14.22
N ARG A 430 -31.41 94.19 -12.90
CA ARG A 430 -31.67 95.34 -12.01
C ARG A 430 -30.74 96.51 -12.29
N LEU A 431 -29.45 96.25 -12.56
CA LEU A 431 -28.49 97.27 -12.95
C LEU A 431 -28.92 97.96 -14.26
N ASN A 432 -29.33 97.18 -15.27
CA ASN A 432 -29.79 97.71 -16.56
C ASN A 432 -31.04 98.60 -16.40
N VAL A 433 -32.03 98.17 -15.60
CA VAL A 433 -33.22 98.99 -15.30
C VAL A 433 -32.84 100.28 -14.55
N ALA A 434 -31.92 100.20 -13.58
CA ALA A 434 -31.45 101.38 -12.84
C ALA A 434 -30.72 102.38 -13.76
N ALA A 435 -29.87 101.89 -14.67
CA ALA A 435 -29.16 102.71 -15.65
C ALA A 435 -30.12 103.37 -16.65
N GLN A 436 -31.16 102.67 -17.12
CA GLN A 436 -32.23 103.26 -17.94
C GLN A 436 -33.00 104.36 -17.21
N ALA A 437 -33.35 104.15 -15.94
CA ALA A 437 -34.01 105.17 -15.12
C ALA A 437 -33.10 106.40 -14.93
N MET A 438 -31.80 106.20 -14.69
CA MET A 438 -30.83 107.29 -14.62
C MET A 438 -30.71 108.05 -15.94
N SER A 439 -30.74 107.36 -17.09
CA SER A 439 -30.72 108.00 -18.40
C SER A 439 -31.86 109.00 -18.56
N GLY A 440 -33.08 108.61 -18.18
CA GLY A 440 -34.25 109.50 -18.21
C GLY A 440 -34.13 110.71 -17.26
N ILE A 441 -33.51 110.53 -16.08
CA ILE A 441 -33.23 111.65 -15.16
C ILE A 441 -32.22 112.61 -15.79
N VAL A 442 -31.14 112.10 -16.37
CA VAL A 442 -30.10 112.95 -16.98
C VAL A 442 -30.63 113.69 -18.20
N GLU A 443 -31.49 113.07 -19.02
CA GLU A 443 -32.20 113.74 -20.12
C GLU A 443 -33.08 114.89 -19.61
N LEU A 444 -33.82 114.68 -18.52
CA LEU A 444 -34.62 115.72 -17.89
C LEU A 444 -33.75 116.89 -17.38
N ILE A 445 -32.62 116.61 -16.74
CA ILE A 445 -31.68 117.65 -16.30
C ILE A 445 -31.08 118.37 -17.52
N GLY A 446 -30.75 117.66 -18.59
CA GLY A 446 -30.31 118.23 -19.86
C GLY A 446 -31.34 119.22 -20.45
N ASN A 447 -32.62 118.86 -20.42
CA ASN A 447 -33.71 119.74 -20.85
C ASN A 447 -33.85 120.99 -19.95
N ILE A 448 -33.76 120.81 -18.62
CA ILE A 448 -33.81 121.93 -17.65
C ILE A 448 -32.62 122.87 -17.84
N THR A 449 -31.40 122.36 -17.97
CA THR A 449 -30.19 123.18 -18.20
C THR A 449 -30.29 123.93 -19.54
N GLY A 450 -30.85 123.30 -20.57
CA GLY A 450 -31.19 123.96 -21.83
C GLY A 450 -32.16 125.13 -21.66
N GLN A 451 -33.24 124.95 -20.90
CA GLN A 451 -34.19 126.01 -20.58
C GLN A 451 -33.57 127.13 -19.73
N ILE A 452 -32.76 126.80 -18.72
CA ILE A 452 -32.03 127.78 -17.89
C ILE A 452 -31.08 128.60 -18.77
N ASN A 453 -30.37 127.96 -19.70
CA ASN A 453 -29.47 128.65 -20.63
C ASN A 453 -30.23 129.62 -21.56
N LEU A 454 -31.43 129.24 -22.03
CA LEU A 454 -32.31 130.12 -22.82
C LEU A 454 -32.86 131.28 -22.00
N LEU A 455 -33.28 131.04 -20.75
CA LEU A 455 -33.71 132.09 -19.82
C LEU A 455 -32.58 133.06 -19.50
N ALA A 456 -31.37 132.55 -19.26
CA ALA A 456 -30.18 133.34 -19.03
C ALA A 456 -29.80 134.17 -20.28
N LEU A 457 -29.96 133.62 -21.48
CA LEU A 457 -29.78 134.34 -22.74
C LEU A 457 -30.80 135.48 -22.88
N ASN A 458 -32.08 135.22 -22.61
CA ASN A 458 -33.13 136.25 -22.63
C ASN A 458 -32.84 137.36 -21.60
N ALA A 459 -32.43 136.99 -20.39
CA ALA A 459 -32.02 137.94 -19.35
C ALA A 459 -30.77 138.74 -19.76
N THR A 460 -29.82 138.14 -20.48
CA THR A 460 -28.65 138.85 -21.03
C THR A 460 -29.07 139.88 -22.08
N ILE A 461 -30.01 139.53 -22.96
CA ILE A 461 -30.55 140.44 -23.99
C ILE A 461 -31.29 141.63 -23.33
N GLU A 462 -32.17 141.36 -22.36
CA GLU A 462 -32.94 142.41 -21.68
C GLU A 462 -32.02 143.32 -20.84
N SER A 463 -30.98 142.75 -20.22
CA SER A 463 -29.94 143.53 -19.51
C SER A 463 -29.16 144.45 -20.45
N ALA A 464 -28.87 144.01 -21.69
CA ALA A 464 -28.24 144.84 -22.71
C ALA A 464 -29.17 145.96 -23.21
N ARG A 465 -30.48 145.72 -23.21
CA ARG A 465 -31.52 146.68 -23.61
C ARG A 465 -31.74 147.80 -22.58
N ALA A 466 -31.51 147.52 -21.30
CA ALA A 466 -31.66 148.45 -20.18
C ALA A 466 -30.48 149.45 -19.98
N GLY A 467 -29.40 149.36 -20.77
CA GLY A 467 -28.29 150.32 -20.72
C GLY A 467 -27.53 150.34 -19.37
N GLU A 468 -27.16 151.52 -18.87
CA GLU A 468 -26.39 151.68 -17.61
C GLU A 468 -27.10 151.07 -16.38
N ALA A 469 -28.45 151.03 -16.37
CA ALA A 469 -29.24 150.45 -15.29
C ALA A 469 -29.22 148.90 -15.24
N GLY A 470 -28.79 148.24 -16.33
CA GLY A 470 -28.79 146.78 -16.46
C GLY A 470 -27.46 146.06 -16.13
N ARG A 471 -26.39 146.79 -15.81
CA ARG A 471 -25.03 146.21 -15.63
C ARG A 471 -24.96 145.09 -14.58
N GLY A 472 -25.61 145.27 -13.42
CA GLY A 472 -25.64 144.24 -12.36
C GLY A 472 -26.40 142.97 -12.78
N PHE A 473 -27.50 143.14 -13.52
CA PHE A 473 -28.28 142.02 -14.07
C PHE A 473 -27.52 141.27 -15.17
N ALA A 474 -26.73 141.97 -16.00
CA ALA A 474 -25.92 141.34 -17.04
C ALA A 474 -24.87 140.37 -16.46
N VAL A 475 -24.25 140.72 -15.31
CA VAL A 475 -23.29 139.84 -14.61
C VAL A 475 -23.98 138.58 -14.11
N VAL A 476 -25.13 138.71 -13.44
CA VAL A 476 -25.90 137.56 -12.94
C VAL A 476 -26.39 136.68 -14.10
N ALA A 477 -26.88 137.26 -15.20
CA ALA A 477 -27.32 136.51 -16.36
C ALA A 477 -26.16 135.75 -17.04
N SER A 478 -24.97 136.36 -17.14
CA SER A 478 -23.77 135.68 -17.64
C SER A 478 -23.32 134.54 -16.71
N GLU A 479 -23.42 134.72 -15.40
CA GLU A 479 -23.05 133.68 -14.42
C GLU A 479 -24.03 132.49 -14.48
N VAL A 480 -25.34 132.75 -14.56
CA VAL A 480 -26.36 131.70 -14.75
C VAL A 480 -26.16 130.98 -16.08
N LYS A 481 -25.80 131.69 -17.15
CA LYS A 481 -25.48 131.09 -18.45
C LYS A 481 -24.25 130.19 -18.38
N ASN A 482 -23.19 130.62 -17.70
CA ASN A 482 -21.99 129.80 -17.50
C ASN A 482 -22.29 128.55 -16.68
N LEU A 483 -23.05 128.69 -15.58
CA LEU A 483 -23.47 127.57 -14.74
C LEU A 483 -24.34 126.57 -15.51
N ALA A 484 -25.25 127.05 -16.36
CA ALA A 484 -26.08 126.21 -17.22
C ALA A 484 -25.24 125.43 -18.25
N ASN A 485 -24.21 126.04 -18.84
CA ASN A 485 -23.29 125.36 -19.75
C ASN A 485 -22.42 124.32 -19.03
N GLN A 486 -21.93 124.62 -17.82
CA GLN A 486 -21.18 123.64 -17.00
C GLN A 486 -22.07 122.46 -16.61
N ALA A 487 -23.31 122.73 -16.20
CA ALA A 487 -24.29 121.70 -15.89
C ALA A 487 -24.62 120.83 -17.11
N LYS A 488 -24.77 121.43 -18.30
CA LYS A 488 -24.96 120.71 -19.56
C LYS A 488 -23.76 119.80 -19.88
N HIS A 489 -22.54 120.30 -19.75
CA HIS A 489 -21.34 119.48 -19.97
C HIS A 489 -21.26 118.31 -18.98
N ALA A 490 -21.62 118.54 -17.72
CA ALA A 490 -21.69 117.48 -16.71
C ALA A 490 -22.76 116.44 -17.05
N THR A 491 -23.96 116.85 -17.48
CA THR A 491 -25.00 115.91 -17.92
C THR A 491 -24.59 115.12 -19.15
N ASP A 492 -23.96 115.75 -20.16
CA ASP A 492 -23.47 115.05 -21.35
C ASP A 492 -22.42 113.99 -21.00
N THR A 493 -21.57 114.28 -20.00
CA THR A 493 -20.59 113.32 -19.48
C THR A 493 -21.27 112.16 -18.76
N ILE A 494 -22.24 112.43 -17.86
CA ILE A 494 -22.99 111.39 -17.14
C ILE A 494 -23.79 110.52 -18.13
N SER A 495 -24.36 111.10 -19.18
CA SER A 495 -25.06 110.34 -20.24
C SER A 495 -24.14 109.31 -20.89
N LYS A 496 -22.89 109.67 -21.22
CA LYS A 496 -21.91 108.73 -21.79
C LYS A 496 -21.52 107.63 -20.82
N GLU A 497 -21.37 107.95 -19.54
CA GLU A 497 -21.08 106.94 -18.50
C GLU A 497 -22.25 105.95 -18.32
N ILE A 498 -23.50 106.42 -18.40
CA ILE A 498 -24.69 105.55 -18.34
C ILE A 498 -24.77 104.64 -19.58
N GLU A 499 -24.45 105.16 -20.77
CA GLU A 499 -24.40 104.37 -21.99
C GLU A 499 -23.32 103.27 -21.92
N SER A 500 -22.13 103.60 -21.40
CA SER A 500 -21.07 102.64 -21.11
C SER A 500 -21.52 101.57 -20.11
N LEU A 501 -22.17 101.97 -19.01
CA LEU A 501 -22.72 101.04 -18.01
C LEU A 501 -23.76 100.09 -18.60
N ASN A 502 -24.63 100.56 -19.49
CA ASN A 502 -25.59 99.71 -20.21
C ASN A 502 -24.89 98.68 -21.11
N GLY A 503 -23.83 99.09 -21.82
CA GLY A 503 -22.99 98.18 -22.61
C GLY A 503 -22.39 97.06 -21.76
N VAL A 504 -21.75 97.43 -20.64
CA VAL A 504 -21.17 96.47 -19.69
C VAL A 504 -22.24 95.55 -19.10
N ALA A 505 -23.42 96.07 -18.74
CA ALA A 505 -24.53 95.26 -18.24
C ALA A 505 -25.02 94.23 -19.26
N GLY A 506 -25.08 94.61 -20.54
CA GLY A 506 -25.43 93.73 -21.65
C GLY A 506 -24.39 92.61 -21.85
N ASP A 507 -23.11 92.94 -21.83
CA ASP A 507 -22.01 91.96 -21.95
C ASP A 507 -22.02 90.95 -20.79
N VAL A 508 -22.29 91.41 -19.57
CA VAL A 508 -22.46 90.54 -18.40
C VAL A 508 -23.65 89.61 -18.57
N ALA A 509 -24.81 90.09 -19.02
CA ALA A 509 -25.99 89.27 -19.26
C ALA A 509 -25.77 88.21 -20.36
N GLY A 510 -25.09 88.58 -21.45
CA GLY A 510 -24.67 87.65 -22.50
C GLY A 510 -23.73 86.56 -21.98
N SER A 511 -22.74 86.95 -21.16
CA SER A 511 -21.82 86.01 -20.53
C SER A 511 -22.52 85.04 -19.57
N LEU A 512 -23.47 85.52 -18.77
CA LEU A 512 -24.27 84.69 -17.87
C LEU A 512 -25.15 83.69 -18.64
N THR A 513 -25.70 84.09 -19.78
CA THR A 513 -26.46 83.20 -20.67
C THR A 513 -25.57 82.06 -21.21
N ALA A 514 -24.35 82.38 -21.65
CA ALA A 514 -23.39 81.36 -22.09
C ALA A 514 -22.97 80.41 -20.97
N ILE A 515 -22.73 80.93 -19.76
CA ILE A 515 -22.40 80.12 -18.58
C ILE A 515 -23.58 79.19 -18.22
N LYS A 516 -24.82 79.69 -18.29
CA LYS A 516 -26.03 78.89 -18.03
C LYS A 516 -26.16 77.72 -19.01
N ALA A 517 -25.88 77.95 -20.29
CA ALA A 517 -25.85 76.88 -21.30
C ALA A 517 -24.77 75.85 -21.00
N ALA A 518 -23.54 76.27 -20.68
CA ALA A 518 -22.46 75.36 -20.32
C ALA A 518 -22.77 74.51 -19.07
N ILE A 519 -23.46 75.06 -18.07
CA ILE A 519 -23.91 74.31 -16.89
C ILE A 519 -25.00 73.29 -17.25
N ALA A 520 -25.88 73.60 -18.22
CA ALA A 520 -26.86 72.65 -18.71
C ALA A 520 -26.19 71.43 -19.37
N ASP A 521 -25.17 71.64 -20.20
CA ASP A 521 -24.39 70.55 -20.82
C ASP A 521 -23.71 69.68 -19.74
N VAL A 522 -23.14 70.31 -18.70
CA VAL A 522 -22.56 69.60 -17.56
C VAL A 522 -23.59 68.73 -16.85
N ASN A 523 -24.81 69.21 -16.65
CA ASN A 523 -25.89 68.42 -16.05
C ASN A 523 -26.27 67.21 -16.92
N GLU A 524 -26.26 67.36 -18.24
CA GLU A 524 -26.51 66.26 -19.17
C GLU A 524 -25.41 65.18 -19.07
N PHE A 525 -24.13 65.59 -19.04
CA PHE A 525 -23.01 64.64 -18.85
C PHE A 525 -23.07 63.92 -17.51
N ILE A 526 -23.43 64.62 -16.43
CA ILE A 526 -23.61 64.01 -15.11
C ILE A 526 -24.73 62.96 -15.16
N ALA A 527 -25.87 63.27 -15.80
CA ALA A 527 -26.98 62.34 -15.93
C ALA A 527 -26.60 61.10 -16.75
N SER A 528 -25.92 61.29 -17.89
CA SER A 528 -25.46 60.19 -18.73
C SER A 528 -24.43 59.31 -18.01
N THR A 529 -23.51 59.91 -17.25
CA THR A 529 -22.49 59.14 -16.51
C THR A 529 -23.12 58.38 -15.34
N ALA A 530 -24.08 58.99 -14.63
CA ALA A 530 -24.81 58.31 -13.57
C ALA A 530 -25.58 57.08 -14.09
N ALA A 531 -26.20 57.19 -15.27
CA ALA A 531 -26.88 56.05 -15.90
C ALA A 531 -25.91 54.90 -16.25
N ALA A 532 -24.75 55.22 -16.82
CA ALA A 532 -23.72 54.23 -17.14
C ALA A 532 -23.14 53.55 -15.88
N VAL A 533 -22.98 54.30 -14.80
CA VAL A 533 -22.48 53.80 -13.50
C VAL A 533 -23.49 52.82 -12.87
N GLU A 534 -24.79 53.09 -12.98
CA GLU A 534 -25.84 52.18 -12.50
C GLU A 534 -25.81 50.85 -13.27
N GLU A 535 -25.68 50.91 -14.60
CA GLU A 535 -25.55 49.72 -15.44
C GLU A 535 -24.29 48.91 -15.10
N GLN A 536 -23.14 49.59 -14.92
CA GLN A 536 -21.90 48.95 -14.48
C GLN A 536 -22.04 48.31 -13.09
N SER A 537 -22.82 48.91 -12.17
CA SER A 537 -23.05 48.34 -10.84
C SER A 537 -23.79 47.01 -10.91
N ILE A 538 -24.78 46.90 -11.80
CA ILE A 538 -25.54 45.65 -12.00
C ILE A 538 -24.62 44.56 -12.54
N VAL A 539 -23.87 44.86 -13.60
CA VAL A 539 -22.94 43.90 -14.23
C VAL A 539 -21.88 43.43 -13.24
N THR A 540 -21.30 44.35 -12.46
CA THR A 540 -20.26 44.02 -11.48
C THR A 540 -20.82 43.15 -10.34
N GLN A 541 -22.04 43.43 -9.87
CA GLN A 541 -22.69 42.60 -8.86
C GLN A 541 -23.00 41.19 -9.37
N ASP A 542 -23.46 41.08 -10.62
CA ASP A 542 -23.70 39.78 -11.26
C ASP A 542 -22.41 39.00 -11.46
N MET A 543 -21.32 39.66 -11.85
CA MET A 543 -19.99 39.03 -11.92
C MET A 543 -19.56 38.48 -10.56
N SER A 544 -19.69 39.26 -9.48
CA SER A 544 -19.35 38.81 -8.13
C SER A 544 -20.18 37.59 -7.71
N ASN A 545 -21.50 37.63 -7.93
CA ASN A 545 -22.39 36.51 -7.64
C ASN A 545 -22.04 35.25 -8.46
N ASN A 546 -21.71 35.41 -9.74
CA ASN A 546 -21.32 34.30 -10.61
C ASN A 546 -19.97 33.69 -10.18
N MET A 547 -19.00 34.51 -9.76
CA MET A 547 -17.73 34.02 -9.24
C MET A 547 -17.89 33.26 -7.92
N GLN A 548 -18.76 33.73 -7.02
CA GLN A 548 -19.08 33.00 -5.78
C GLN A 548 -19.71 31.64 -6.06
N ARG A 549 -20.65 31.56 -7.01
CA ARG A 549 -21.24 30.28 -7.45
C ARG A 549 -20.21 29.36 -8.08
N ALA A 550 -19.41 29.87 -9.02
CA ALA A 550 -18.36 29.09 -9.67
C ALA A 550 -17.32 28.56 -8.67
N SER A 551 -16.96 29.36 -7.66
CA SER A 551 -16.08 28.92 -6.56
C SER A 551 -16.72 27.79 -5.74
N ALA A 552 -18.03 27.86 -5.46
CA ALA A 552 -18.74 26.82 -4.71
C ALA A 552 -18.85 25.50 -5.49
N GLU A 553 -18.98 25.55 -6.82
CA GLU A 553 -19.01 24.34 -7.68
C GLU A 553 -17.65 23.65 -7.82
N LEU A 554 -16.54 24.37 -7.59
CA LEU A 554 -15.17 23.85 -7.62
C LEU A 554 -14.64 23.41 -6.23
N SER A 555 -15.40 23.68 -5.17
CA SER A 555 -15.11 23.29 -3.79
C SER A 555 -15.58 21.86 -3.53
#